data_AF-A0A519TKQ7-F1
#
_entry.id   AF-A0A519TKQ7-F1
#
_cell.length_a   1.000
_cell.length_b   1.000
_cell.length_c   1.000
_cell.angle_alpha   90.00
_cell.angle_beta   90.00
_cell.angle_gamma   90.00
#
_symmetry.space_group_name_H-M   'P 1'
#
loop_
_entity.id
_entity.type
_entity.pdbx_description
1 polymer ?
#
loop_
_entity_poly.entity_id
_entity_poly.type
_entity_poly.pdbx_seq_one_letter_code
_entity_poly.pdbx_strand_id
1 'polypeptide(L)' 'MKMAICELLNFPSIPVKVTINEYLELSKDYSTPKSNSFINGILDKILGDLKKTNTIKKIGRGLIED' A
#
# COMPACT_ATOMS: atom_id res chain seq x y z
N MET A 1 -3.90 -5.94 -7.12
CA MET A 1 -2.74 -5.03 -7.07
C MET A 1 -3.16 -3.62 -7.47
N LYS A 2 -3.87 -3.47 -8.60
CA LYS A 2 -4.40 -2.17 -9.06
C LYS A 2 -5.22 -1.42 -7.99
N MET A 3 -5.99 -2.13 -7.16
CA MET A 3 -6.74 -1.52 -6.05
C MET A 3 -5.82 -0.84 -5.02
N ALA A 4 -4.81 -1.53 -4.50
CA ALA A 4 -3.85 -0.95 -3.57
C ALA A 4 -3.15 0.28 -4.14
N ILE A 5 -2.70 0.22 -5.40
CA ILE A 5 -2.06 1.37 -6.07
C ILE A 5 -3.03 2.55 -6.20
N CYS A 6 -4.28 2.28 -6.59
CA CYS A 6 -5.32 3.30 -6.69
C CYS A 6 -5.55 4.00 -5.35
N GLU A 7 -5.62 3.24 -4.27
CA GLU A 7 -5.83 3.76 -2.92
C GLU A 7 -4.64 4.58 -2.42
N LEU A 8 -3.42 4.10 -2.67
CA LEU A 8 -2.19 4.84 -2.35
C LEU A 8 -2.14 6.22 -3.02
N LEU A 9 -2.53 6.30 -4.31
CA LEU A 9 -2.42 7.50 -5.13
C LEU A 9 -3.59 8.47 -4.98
N ASN A 10 -4.82 7.98 -4.88
CA ASN A 10 -6.02 8.82 -5.01
C ASN A 10 -6.74 9.06 -3.68
N PHE A 11 -6.40 8.32 -2.61
CA PHE A 11 -7.11 8.38 -1.33
C PHE A 11 -6.20 8.96 -0.25
N PRO A 12 -6.19 10.30 -0.10
CA PRO A 12 -5.25 10.97 0.81
C PRO A 12 -5.62 10.76 2.29
N SER A 13 -6.87 10.43 2.60
CA SER A 13 -7.36 10.18 3.97
C SER A 13 -7.02 8.78 4.50
N ILE A 14 -6.56 7.87 3.65
CA ILE A 14 -6.25 6.50 4.05
C ILE A 14 -4.73 6.35 4.25
N PRO A 15 -4.27 5.93 5.44
CA PRO A 15 -2.85 5.70 5.69
C PRO A 15 -2.28 4.61 4.80
N VAL A 16 -1.07 4.82 4.30
CA VAL A 16 -0.32 3.85 3.48
C VAL A 16 -0.29 2.48 4.16
N LYS A 17 0.07 2.44 5.45
CA LYS A 17 0.19 1.20 6.22
C LYS A 17 -1.11 0.40 6.28
N VAL A 18 -2.26 1.09 6.38
CA VAL A 18 -3.57 0.44 6.40
C VAL A 18 -3.85 -0.20 5.04
N THR A 19 -3.73 0.55 3.93
CA THR A 19 -3.90 -0.01 2.58
C THR A 19 -3.05 -1.26 2.35
N ILE A 20 -1.79 -1.26 2.79
CA ILE A 20 -0.90 -2.42 2.65
C ILE A 20 -1.39 -3.60 3.48
N ASN A 21 -1.67 -3.39 4.77
CA ASN A 21 -2.12 -4.46 5.66
C ASN A 21 -3.41 -5.12 5.16
N GLU A 22 -4.42 -4.33 4.82
CA GLU A 22 -5.71 -4.83 4.32
C GLU A 22 -5.53 -5.58 2.99
N TYR A 23 -4.66 -5.09 2.10
CA TYR A 23 -4.38 -5.79 0.85
C TYR A 23 -3.65 -7.12 1.07
N LEU A 24 -2.74 -7.21 2.05
CA LEU A 24 -2.08 -8.46 2.41
C LEU A 24 -3.07 -9.45 3.04
N GLU A 25 -4.00 -8.98 3.87
CA GLU A 25 -5.07 -9.80 4.43
C GLU A 25 -5.97 -10.38 3.33
N LEU A 26 -6.48 -9.55 2.42
CA LEU A 26 -7.22 -10.01 1.24
C LEU A 26 -6.42 -11.02 0.41
N SER A 27 -5.10 -10.85 0.30
CA SER A 27 -4.28 -11.80 -0.45
C SER A 27 -4.21 -13.19 0.19
N LYS A 28 -4.36 -13.30 1.51
CA LYS A 28 -4.41 -14.60 2.20
C LYS A 28 -5.70 -15.34 1.88
N ASP A 29 -6.81 -14.62 1.80
CA ASP A 29 -8.13 -15.21 1.55
C ASP A 29 -8.34 -15.61 0.09
N TYR A 30 -7.77 -14.85 -0.85
CA TYR A 30 -8.02 -15.02 -2.29
C TYR A 30 -6.80 -15.53 -3.09
N SER A 31 -5.70 -15.88 -2.43
CA SER A 31 -4.48 -16.39 -3.10
C SER A 31 -3.87 -17.59 -2.39
N THR A 32 -2.63 -17.92 -2.72
CA THR A 32 -1.90 -19.03 -2.09
C THR A 32 -1.25 -18.60 -0.76
N PRO A 33 -0.99 -19.53 0.17
CA PRO A 33 -0.33 -19.20 1.45
C PRO A 33 1.04 -18.53 1.30
N LYS A 34 1.76 -18.78 0.19
CA LYS A 34 3.05 -18.14 -0.13
C LYS A 34 2.93 -16.74 -0.74
N SER A 35 1.73 -16.34 -1.16
CA SER A 35 1.51 -15.07 -1.86
C SER A 35 1.74 -13.85 -0.98
N ASN A 36 1.57 -13.97 0.35
CA ASN A 36 1.72 -12.85 1.28
C ASN A 36 3.13 -12.21 1.21
N SER A 37 4.19 -13.00 1.34
CA SER A 37 5.57 -12.50 1.26
C SER A 37 5.93 -11.95 -0.13
N PHE A 38 5.43 -12.59 -1.19
CA PHE A 38 5.66 -12.15 -2.57
C PHE A 38 5.00 -10.79 -2.84
N ILE A 39 3.74 -10.64 -2.43
CA ILE A 39 2.98 -9.40 -2.59
C ILE A 39 3.60 -8.29 -1.75
N ASN A 40 4.01 -8.57 -0.51
CA ASN A 40 4.70 -7.61 0.34
C ASN A 40 5.96 -7.06 -0.36
N GLY A 41 6.79 -7.93 -0.92
CA GLY A 41 7.99 -7.50 -1.66
C GLY A 41 7.68 -6.64 -2.90
N ILE A 42 6.59 -6.92 -3.63
CA ILE A 42 6.16 -6.07 -4.76
C ILE A 42 5.67 -4.71 -4.26
N LEU A 43 4.84 -4.70 -3.22
CA LEU A 43 4.29 -3.47 -2.65
C LEU A 43 5.37 -2.57 -2.07
N ASP A 44 6.38 -3.13 -1.40
CA ASP A 44 7.52 -2.37 -0.87
C ASP A 44 8.29 -1.66 -1.99
N LYS A 45 8.51 -2.36 -3.12
CA LYS A 45 9.17 -1.77 -4.29
C LYS A 45 8.35 -0.64 -4.90
N ILE A 46 7.05 -0.86 -5.10
CA ILE A 46 6.13 0.16 -5.62
C ILE A 46 6.09 1.36 -4.68
N LEU A 47 5.97 1.13 -3.37
CA LEU A 47 5.93 2.19 -2.38
C LEU A 47 7.22 3.02 -2.39
N GLY A 48 8.38 2.37 -2.52
CA GLY A 48 9.67 3.04 -2.67
C GLY A 48 9.70 3.97 -3.88
N ASP A 49 9.19 3.53 -5.03
CA ASP A 49 9.15 4.34 -6.26
C ASP A 49 8.12 5.49 -6.16
N LEU A 50 6.97 5.25 -5.55
CA LEU A 50 5.95 6.25 -5.31
C LEU A 50 6.41 7.34 -4.31
N LYS A 51 7.15 6.95 -3.26
CA LYS A 51 7.78 7.90 -2.33
C LYS A 51 8.84 8.75 -3.02
N LYS A 52 9.71 8.15 -3.86
CA LYS A 52 10.72 8.89 -4.64
C LYS A 52 10.12 9.93 -5.60
N THR A 53 8.99 9.61 -6.20
CA THR A 53 8.29 10.51 -7.14
C THR A 53 7.39 11.52 -6.43
N ASN A 54 7.29 11.46 -5.09
CA ASN A 54 6.45 12.33 -4.26
C ASN A 54 4.97 12.34 -4.72
N THR A 55 4.50 11.19 -5.23
CA THR A 55 3.14 11.03 -5.78
C THR A 55 2.12 10.66 -4.71
N ILE A 56 2.55 10.09 -3.59
CA ILE A 56 1.68 9.81 -2.45
C ILE A 56 1.50 11.08 -1.63
N LYS A 57 0.30 11.64 -1.67
CA LYS A 57 -0.10 12.78 -0.84
C LYS A 57 -1.11 12.30 0.18
N LYS A 58 -0.71 12.14 1.44
CA LYS A 58 -1.62 11.81 2.54
C LYS A 58 -1.95 13.06 3.34
N ILE A 59 -3.19 13.17 3.80
CA ILE A 59 -3.69 14.33 4.56
C ILE A 59 -4.29 13.85 5.88
N GLY A 60 -3.86 14.44 6.99
CA GLY A 60 -4.41 14.17 8.33
C GLY A 60 -3.34 13.80 9.35
N ARG A 61 -3.66 14.00 10.63
CA ARG A 61 -2.74 13.77 11.76
C ARG A 61 -2.39 12.29 11.86
N GLY A 62 -1.09 11.97 11.79
CA GLY A 62 -0.58 10.58 11.82
C GLY A 62 -0.57 9.87 10.46
N LEU A 63 -0.92 10.57 9.37
CA LEU A 63 -0.88 10.06 7.99
C LEU A 63 0.35 10.52 7.21
N ILE A 64 1.06 11.51 7.77
CA ILE A 64 2.32 12.04 7.29
C ILE A 64 3.41 11.33 8.10
N GLU A 65 4.24 10.54 7.43
CA GLU A 65 5.49 10.05 8.02
C GLU A 65 6.49 11.22 7.92
N ASP A 66 6.97 11.71 9.06
CA ASP A 66 8.03 12.73 9.14
C ASP A 66 9.35 12.25 8.52
#